data_AF-A0A1I0KJ77-F1
#
_entry.id   AF-A0A1I0KJ77-F1
#
_cell.length_a   1.000
_cell.length_b   1.000
_cell.length_c   1.000
_cell.angle_alpha   90.00
_cell.angle_beta   90.00
_cell.angle_gamma   90.00
#
_symmetry.space_group_name_H-M   'P 1'
#
loop_
_entity.id
_entity.type
_entity.pdbx_description
1 polymer ?
#
loop_
_entity_poly.entity_id
_entity_poly.type
_entity_poly.pdbx_seq_one_letter_code
_entity_poly.pdbx_strand_id
1 'polypeptide(L)'
;MAASGEDRWLSALRDHAARLAFPDWTPQPGDWAHLYTGFDDDGVPYTEVAVYRCDPDGGHERIRHTRYRSGALTAFWARLVNEITE
;
A
#
# COMPACT_ATOMS: atom_id res chain seq x y z
N MET A 1 -18.22 13.74 -7.35
CA MET A 1 -17.12 14.09 -8.29
C MET A 1 -16.51 12.78 -8.75
N ALA A 2 -16.45 12.53 -10.06
CA ALA A 2 -15.78 11.33 -10.56
C ALA A 2 -14.28 11.44 -10.23
N ALA A 3 -13.72 10.42 -9.58
CA ALA A 3 -12.27 10.34 -9.35
C ALA A 3 -11.55 10.47 -10.70
N SER A 4 -10.51 11.29 -10.75
CA SER A 4 -9.73 11.47 -11.97
C SER A 4 -9.14 10.12 -12.43
N GLY A 5 -8.71 10.03 -13.69
CA GLY A 5 -8.02 8.83 -14.17
C GLY A 5 -6.80 8.47 -13.30
N GLU A 6 -6.10 9.49 -12.83
CA GLU A 6 -4.95 9.38 -11.94
C GLU A 6 -5.33 8.87 -10.55
N ASP A 7 -6.39 9.40 -9.94
CA ASP A 7 -6.86 8.94 -8.63
C ASP A 7 -7.25 7.45 -8.64
N ARG A 8 -7.89 7.01 -9.74
CA ARG A 8 -8.27 5.60 -9.92
C ARG A 8 -7.05 4.71 -10.09
N TRP A 9 -6.07 5.16 -10.87
CA TRP A 9 -4.82 4.44 -11.07
C TRP A 9 -4.02 4.33 -9.77
N LEU A 10 -3.89 5.42 -9.01
CA LEU A 10 -3.23 5.43 -7.70
C LEU A 10 -3.94 4.53 -6.68
N SER A 11 -5.28 4.53 -6.67
CA SER A 11 -6.05 3.61 -5.82
C SER A 11 -5.79 2.15 -6.18
N ALA A 12 -5.80 1.81 -7.47
CA ALA A 12 -5.52 0.45 -7.92
C ALA A 12 -4.09 0.00 -7.58
N LEU A 13 -3.10 0.89 -7.74
CA LEU A 13 -1.71 0.63 -7.35
C LEU A 13 -1.60 0.34 -5.84
N ARG A 14 -2.27 1.13 -5.00
CA ARG A 14 -2.28 0.94 -3.53
C ARG A 14 -2.94 -0.37 -3.14
N ASP A 15 -4.08 -0.69 -3.73
CA ASP A 15 -4.80 -1.94 -3.46
C ASP A 15 -3.99 -3.17 -3.87
N HIS A 16 -3.33 -3.10 -5.03
CA HIS A 16 -2.48 -4.17 -5.50
C HIS A 16 -1.23 -4.34 -4.62
N ALA A 17 -0.58 -3.24 -4.23
CA ALA A 17 0.52 -3.24 -3.26
C ALA A 17 0.11 -3.88 -1.93
N ALA A 18 -1.09 -3.59 -1.42
CA ALA A 18 -1.59 -4.19 -0.19
C ALA A 18 -1.85 -5.70 -0.30
N ARG A 19 -2.41 -6.17 -1.43
CA ARG A 19 -2.60 -7.61 -1.68
C ARG A 19 -1.26 -8.35 -1.80
N LEU A 20 -0.29 -7.71 -2.44
CA LEU A 20 1.07 -8.24 -2.58
C LEU A 20 1.77 -8.37 -1.22
N ALA A 21 1.64 -7.34 -0.37
CA ALA A 21 2.23 -7.31 0.95
C ALA A 21 1.52 -8.24 1.96
N PHE A 22 0.21 -8.43 1.80
CA PHE A 22 -0.65 -9.16 2.74
C PHE A 22 -1.54 -10.16 1.98
N PRO A 23 -1.00 -11.29 1.51
CA PRO A 23 -1.75 -12.25 0.70
C PRO A 23 -2.94 -12.88 1.44
N ASP A 24 -2.87 -12.97 2.77
CA ASP A 24 -3.95 -13.50 3.62
C ASP A 24 -4.99 -12.45 4.01
N TRP A 25 -4.82 -11.19 3.62
CA TRP A 25 -5.81 -10.15 3.89
C TRP A 25 -6.97 -10.24 2.89
N THR A 26 -8.18 -10.37 3.43
CA THR A 26 -9.42 -10.27 2.65
C THR A 26 -9.96 -8.84 2.76
N PRO A 27 -10.01 -8.08 1.66
CA PRO A 27 -10.51 -6.70 1.67
C PRO A 27 -11.96 -6.61 2.15
N GLN A 28 -12.24 -5.63 3.01
CA GLN A 28 -13.60 -5.33 3.49
C GLN A 28 -14.05 -3.92 3.07
N PRO A 29 -15.37 -3.66 3.01
CA PRO A 29 -15.88 -2.30 2.84
C PRO A 29 -15.34 -1.38 3.96
N GLY A 30 -14.77 -0.25 3.57
CA GLY A 30 -14.15 0.69 4.50
C GLY A 30 -12.67 0.40 4.82
N ASP A 31 -12.09 -0.65 4.25
CA ASP A 31 -10.64 -0.80 4.23
C ASP A 31 -10.01 0.21 3.24
N TRP A 32 -8.86 0.76 3.62
CA TRP A 32 -8.11 1.71 2.81
C TRP A 32 -6.63 1.34 2.78
N ALA A 33 -6.09 1.11 1.58
CA ALA A 33 -4.69 0.80 1.37
C ALA A 33 -3.83 2.07 1.23
N HIS A 34 -2.69 2.07 1.90
CA HIS A 34 -1.69 3.12 1.86
C HIS A 34 -0.36 2.55 1.37
N LEU A 35 0.22 3.21 0.37
CA LEU A 35 1.54 2.93 -0.18
C LEU A 35 2.35 4.23 -0.13
N TYR A 36 3.48 4.20 0.55
CA TYR A 36 4.34 5.36 0.72
C TYR A 36 5.81 4.97 0.53
N THR A 37 6.58 5.81 -0.15
CA THR A 37 8.03 5.69 -0.26
C THR A 37 8.67 6.95 0.26
N GLY A 38 9.70 6.81 1.10
CA GLY A 38 10.42 7.92 1.68
C GLY A 38 11.83 7.52 2.09
N PHE A 39 12.46 8.38 2.89
CA PHE A 39 13.76 8.17 3.51
C PHE A 39 13.59 8.26 5.01
N ASP A 40 14.29 7.43 5.78
CA ASP A 40 14.35 7.60 7.23
C ASP A 40 15.38 8.66 7.64
N ASP A 41 15.52 8.88 8.95
CA ASP A 41 16.38 9.94 9.51
C ASP A 41 17.86 9.75 9.14
N ASP A 42 18.28 8.51 8.83
CA ASP A 42 19.63 8.17 8.37
C ASP A 42 19.79 8.28 6.84
N GLY A 43 18.74 8.72 6.13
CA GLY A 43 18.72 8.83 4.67
C GLY A 43 18.53 7.50 3.94
N VAL A 44 18.13 6.43 4.63
CA VAL A 44 17.92 5.12 4.02
C VAL A 44 16.53 5.07 3.39
N PRO A 45 16.41 4.74 2.09
CA PRO A 45 15.12 4.65 1.44
C PRO A 45 14.30 3.48 1.98
N TYR A 46 13.01 3.71 2.17
CA TYR A 46 12.05 2.70 2.57
C TYR A 46 10.73 2.85 1.83
N THR A 47 10.01 1.74 1.71
CA THR A 47 8.62 1.72 1.26
C THR A 47 7.77 1.11 2.35
N GLU A 48 6.66 1.76 2.67
CA GLU A 48 5.67 1.34 3.64
C GLU A 48 4.37 0.97 2.93
N VAL A 49 3.81 -0.17 3.34
CA VAL A 49 2.47 -0.60 2.94
C VAL A 49 1.65 -0.78 4.21
N ALA A 50 0.49 -0.15 4.26
CA ALA A 50 -0.44 -0.26 5.37
C ALA A 50 -1.87 -0.44 4.87
N VAL A 51 -2.69 -1.15 5.64
CA VAL A 51 -4.14 -1.19 5.44
C VAL A 51 -4.78 -0.64 6.70
N TYR A 52 -5.68 0.30 6.50
CA TYR A 52 -6.52 0.89 7.54
C TYR A 52 -7.94 0.40 7.39
N ARG A 53 -8.69 0.33 8.49
CA ARG A 53 -10.12 0.05 8.52
C ARG A 53 -10.84 1.22 9.17
N CYS A 54 -11.95 1.64 8.58
CA CYS A 54 -12.85 2.60 9.20
C CYS A 54 -13.49 1.97 10.45
N ASP A 55 -13.26 2.60 11.60
CA ASP A 55 -13.97 2.31 12.83
C ASP A 55 -15.39 2.92 12.74
N PRO A 56 -16.44 2.23 13.22
CA PRO A 56 -17.80 2.78 13.32
C PRO A 56 -17.88 4.17 13.97
N ASP A 57 -16.96 4.50 14.88
CA ASP A 57 -16.88 5.80 15.57
C ASP A 57 -16.12 6.88 14.76
N GLY A 58 -15.78 6.60 13.49
CA GLY A 58 -15.22 7.56 12.54
C GLY A 58 -13.69 7.63 12.51
N GLY A 59 -13.00 6.74 13.23
CA GLY A 59 -11.55 6.61 13.19
C GLY A 59 -11.04 5.72 12.05
N HIS A 60 -9.73 5.76 11.80
CA HIS A 60 -9.06 4.79 10.93
C HIS A 60 -8.05 3.99 11.75
N GLU A 61 -8.32 2.70 11.96
CA GLU A 61 -7.41 1.79 12.65
C GLU A 61 -6.47 1.12 11.64
N ARG A 62 -5.17 1.09 11.90
CA ARG A 62 -4.20 0.37 11.06
C ARG A 62 -4.22 -1.13 11.39
N ILE A 63 -4.84 -1.93 10.53
CA ILE A 63 -5.02 -3.37 10.73
C ILE A 63 -3.85 -4.21 10.18
N ARG A 64 -3.09 -3.68 9.21
CA ARG A 64 -1.90 -4.31 8.62
C ARG A 64 -0.84 -3.26 8.34
N HIS A 65 0.42 -3.62 8.53
CA HIS A 65 1.56 -2.73 8.29
C HIS A 65 2.81 -3.55 8.01
N THR A 66 3.58 -3.11 7.02
CA THR A 66 4.93 -3.60 6.78
C THR A 66 5.79 -2.50 6.17
N ARG A 67 7.09 -2.60 6.38
CA ARG A 67 8.07 -1.68 5.83
C ARG A 67 9.20 -2.45 5.17
N TYR A 68 9.46 -2.13 3.90
CA TYR A 68 10.53 -2.68 3.09
C TYR A 68 11.71 -1.72 3.05
N ARG A 69 12.92 -2.27 3.19
CA ARG A 69 14.20 -1.54 3.13
C ARG A 69 15.20 -2.32 2.30
N SER A 70 16.21 -1.62 1.79
CA SER A 70 17.36 -2.24 1.09
C SER A 70 16.91 -3.24 0.01
N GLY A 71 17.47 -4.46 -0.02
CA GLY A 71 17.10 -5.48 -1.02
C GLY A 71 15.61 -5.87 -1.02
N ALA A 72 14.94 -5.82 0.13
CA ALA A 72 13.51 -6.11 0.22
C ALA A 72 12.65 -5.01 -0.43
N LEU A 73 13.11 -3.74 -0.40
CA LEU A 73 12.46 -2.64 -1.12
C LEU A 73 12.54 -2.86 -2.62
N THR A 74 13.74 -3.15 -3.14
CA THR A 74 13.93 -3.37 -4.58
C THR A 74 13.12 -4.58 -5.07
N ALA A 75 13.13 -5.68 -4.32
CA ALA A 75 12.36 -6.87 -4.65
C ALA A 75 10.84 -6.61 -4.65
N PHE A 76 10.35 -5.84 -3.68
CA PHE A 76 8.94 -5.46 -3.61
C PHE A 76 8.50 -4.66 -4.84
N TRP A 77 9.24 -3.61 -5.20
CA TRP A 77 8.90 -2.78 -6.36
C TRP A 77 9.02 -3.53 -7.68
N ALA A 78 10.06 -4.35 -7.85
CA ALA A 78 10.21 -5.17 -9.05
C ALA A 78 8.99 -6.08 -9.24
N ARG A 79 8.52 -6.71 -8.16
CA ARG A 79 7.35 -7.57 -8.20
C ARG A 79 6.06 -6.79 -8.47
N LEU A 80 5.88 -5.66 -7.77
CA LEU A 80 4.70 -4.81 -7.93
C LEU A 80 4.54 -4.27 -9.36
N VAL A 81 5.63 -3.84 -9.99
CA VAL A 81 5.59 -3.32 -11.37
C VAL A 81 5.33 -4.44 -12.38
N ASN A 82 5.94 -5.62 -12.18
CA ASN A 82 5.73 -6.76 -13.07
C ASN A 82 4.26 -7.23 -13.05
N GLU A 83 3.65 -7.38 -11.87
CA GLU A 83 2.27 -7.86 -11.74
C GLU A 83 1.21 -6.86 -12.25
N ILE A 84 1.55 -5.57 -12.44
CA ILE A 84 0.64 -4.55 -13.02
C ILE A 84 0.74 -4.50 -14.55
N THR A 85 1.84 -5.00 -15.13
CA THR A 85 2.13 -4.90 -16.56
C THR A 85 1.59 -6.11 -17.35
N GLU A 86 1.30 -7.23 -16.66
CA GLU A 86 0.66 -8.44 -17.23
C GLU A 86 -0.87 -8.38 -17.11
#